data_AF-A0A2V6CTP3-F1
#
_entry.id   AF-A0A2V6CTP3-F1
#
_cell.length_a   1.000
_cell.length_b   1.000
_cell.length_c   1.000
_cell.angle_alpha   90.00
_cell.angle_beta   90.00
_cell.angle_gamma   90.00
#
_symmetry.space_group_name_H-M   'P 1'
#
loop_
_entity.id
_entity.type
_entity.pdbx_description
1 polymer ?
#
loop_
_entity_poly.entity_id
_entity_poly.type
_entity_poly.pdbx_seq_one_letter_code
_entity_poly.pdbx_strand_id
1 'polypeptide(L)'
;MKVTLLVIWLFAVNLLAQNFDPALCGPYPKTYKEIVWNWLQGMLLDADSAKIEWQGDPKPADLGKNGEHIYGWLVEFRVNSRNRFGQYTGKQSHGALIRDNQVIKGTGFGYGH
;
A
#
# COMPACT_ATOMS: atom_id res chain seq x y z
N MET A 1 -11.44 17.30 -50.73
CA MET A 1 -12.04 18.03 -49.59
C MET A 1 -12.20 17.06 -48.42
N LYS A 2 -11.58 17.41 -47.28
CA LYS A 2 -11.80 16.94 -45.90
C LYS A 2 -11.93 15.42 -45.66
N VAL A 3 -10.78 14.79 -45.45
CA VAL A 3 -10.61 13.59 -44.63
C VAL A 3 -10.92 13.99 -43.18
N THR A 4 -11.87 13.34 -42.53
CA THR A 4 -12.15 13.56 -41.10
C THR A 4 -11.95 12.24 -40.37
N LEU A 5 -10.72 12.00 -39.90
CA LEU A 5 -10.43 10.97 -38.91
C LEU A 5 -10.95 11.48 -37.55
N LEU A 6 -12.02 10.87 -37.05
CA LEU A 6 -12.39 10.94 -35.63
C LEU A 6 -11.52 9.95 -34.86
N VAL A 7 -10.40 10.45 -34.32
CA VAL A 7 -9.60 9.70 -33.34
C VAL A 7 -10.23 9.96 -31.97
N ILE A 8 -11.09 9.05 -31.52
CA ILE A 8 -11.62 9.05 -30.16
C ILE A 8 -10.53 8.46 -29.25
N TRP A 9 -9.85 9.32 -28.50
CA TRP A 9 -8.98 8.92 -27.39
C TRP A 9 -9.86 8.43 -26.22
N LEU A 10 -10.18 7.14 -26.21
CA LEU A 10 -10.67 6.43 -25.05
C LEU A 10 -9.48 6.11 -24.14
N PHE A 11 -9.12 7.03 -23.25
CA PHE A 11 -8.30 6.68 -22.08
C PHE A 11 -9.16 5.93 -21.07
N ALA A 12 -9.34 4.63 -21.30
CA ALA A 12 -9.75 3.73 -20.24
C ALA A 12 -8.49 3.37 -19.42
N VAL A 13 -8.17 4.18 -18.42
CA VAL A 13 -7.27 3.73 -17.34
C VAL A 13 -8.10 2.77 -16.48
N ASN A 14 -8.19 1.50 -16.89
CA ASN A 14 -8.58 0.45 -15.97
C ASN A 14 -7.32 0.08 -15.19
N LEU A 15 -7.20 0.65 -13.99
CA LEU A 15 -6.41 0.06 -12.91
C LEU A 15 -6.79 -1.42 -12.84
N LEU A 16 -5.80 -2.29 -12.70
CA LEU A 16 -5.95 -3.73 -12.50
C LEU A 16 -6.96 -3.99 -11.36
N ALA A 17 -8.24 -4.15 -11.70
CA ALA A 17 -9.23 -4.68 -10.78
C ALA A 17 -8.80 -6.13 -10.56
N GLN A 18 -8.22 -6.42 -9.41
CA GLN A 18 -7.90 -7.79 -9.06
C GLN A 18 -9.22 -8.56 -9.01
N ASN A 19 -9.32 -9.64 -9.79
CA ASN A 19 -10.52 -10.45 -9.94
C ASN A 19 -10.66 -11.42 -8.75
N PHE A 20 -10.93 -10.90 -7.56
CA PHE A 20 -11.29 -11.72 -6.40
C PHE A 20 -12.36 -11.02 -5.57
N ASP A 21 -13.06 -11.78 -4.73
CA ASP A 21 -14.10 -11.26 -3.85
C ASP A 21 -13.48 -10.46 -2.68
N PRO A 22 -13.75 -9.14 -2.53
CA PRO A 22 -13.26 -8.34 -1.41
C PRO A 22 -13.67 -8.87 -0.03
N ALA A 23 -14.71 -9.70 0.07
CA ALA A 23 -15.08 -10.37 1.32
C ALA A 23 -13.94 -11.23 1.88
N LEU A 24 -13.04 -11.73 1.01
CA LEU A 24 -11.85 -12.47 1.42
C LEU A 24 -10.85 -11.61 2.19
N CYS A 25 -10.88 -10.28 2.07
CA CYS A 25 -9.97 -9.38 2.79
C CYS A 25 -10.29 -9.24 4.29
N GLY A 26 -11.47 -9.70 4.75
CA GLY A 26 -11.97 -9.44 6.09
C GLY A 26 -12.55 -8.02 6.26
N PRO A 27 -12.91 -7.61 7.48
CA PRO A 27 -13.52 -6.31 7.74
C PRO A 27 -12.63 -5.13 7.30
N TYR A 28 -13.26 -4.07 6.76
CA TYR A 28 -12.54 -2.87 6.35
C TYR A 28 -11.88 -2.17 7.56
N PRO A 29 -10.57 -1.85 7.51
CA PRO A 29 -9.84 -1.30 8.64
C PRO A 29 -10.10 0.20 8.79
N LYS A 30 -11.11 0.57 9.58
CA LYS A 30 -11.49 1.98 9.81
C LYS A 30 -10.36 2.82 10.43
N THR A 31 -9.48 2.20 11.22
CA THR A 31 -8.34 2.84 11.89
C THR A 31 -7.01 2.51 11.21
N TYR A 32 -7.01 2.30 9.89
CA TYR A 32 -5.82 1.84 9.15
C TYR A 32 -4.56 2.66 9.40
N LYS A 33 -4.67 3.98 9.58
CA LYS A 33 -3.52 4.86 9.85
C LYS A 33 -2.84 4.51 11.18
N GLU A 34 -3.62 4.22 12.21
CA GLU A 34 -3.13 3.81 13.53
C GLU A 34 -2.52 2.41 13.47
N ILE A 35 -3.18 1.48 12.77
CA ILE A 35 -2.67 0.10 12.56
C ILE A 35 -1.31 0.14 11.87
N VAL A 36 -1.18 0.90 10.78
CA VAL A 36 0.10 1.06 10.07
C VAL A 36 1.14 1.76 10.94
N TRP A 37 0.76 2.82 11.66
CA TRP A 37 1.67 3.50 12.59
C TRP A 37 2.26 2.55 13.64
N ASN A 38 1.41 1.78 14.31
CA ASN A 38 1.83 0.82 15.34
C ASN A 38 2.75 -0.26 14.76
N TRP A 39 2.47 -0.73 13.54
CA TRP A 39 3.37 -1.66 12.85
C TRP A 39 4.72 -1.02 12.50
N LEU A 40 4.72 0.24 12.03
CA LEU A 40 5.96 0.96 11.69
C LEU A 40 6.88 1.19 12.89
N GLN A 41 6.35 1.20 14.13
CA GLN A 41 7.17 1.25 15.35
C GLN A 41 8.16 0.08 15.45
N GLY A 42 7.83 -1.08 14.88
CA GLY A 42 8.75 -2.22 14.80
C GLY A 42 9.60 -2.27 13.54
N MET A 43 9.29 -1.47 12.52
CA MET A 43 9.95 -1.51 11.21
C MET A 43 10.99 -0.40 11.02
N LEU A 44 10.75 0.78 11.62
CA LEU A 44 11.60 1.96 11.46
C LEU A 44 12.55 2.10 12.65
N LEU A 45 13.76 2.59 12.39
CA LEU A 45 14.74 2.81 13.45
C LEU A 45 14.37 3.96 14.39
N ASP A 46 13.76 5.02 13.85
CA ASP A 46 13.22 6.17 14.58
C ASP A 46 11.80 6.42 14.07
N ALA A 47 10.86 5.62 14.56
CA ALA A 47 9.46 5.68 14.15
C ALA A 47 8.80 7.02 14.53
N ASP A 48 9.13 7.59 15.68
CA ASP A 48 8.58 8.88 16.14
C ASP A 48 8.94 10.05 15.21
N SER A 49 10.06 9.97 14.49
CA SER A 49 10.42 10.94 13.47
C SER A 49 9.66 10.79 12.14
N ALA A 50 8.90 9.71 11.95
CA ALA A 50 8.40 9.32 10.65
C ALA A 50 7.37 10.32 10.11
N LYS A 51 7.56 10.71 8.86
CA LYS A 51 6.65 11.56 8.09
C LYS A 51 5.95 10.69 7.06
N ILE A 52 4.67 10.40 7.28
CA ILE A 52 3.88 9.51 6.43
C ILE A 52 2.97 10.32 5.51
N GLU A 53 2.99 9.98 4.23
CA GLU A 53 2.12 10.51 3.18
C GLU A 53 1.28 9.36 2.61
N TRP A 54 0.00 9.34 2.98
CA TRP A 54 -0.97 8.33 2.53
C TRP A 54 -1.30 8.53 1.06
N GLN A 55 -1.22 7.48 0.25
CA GLN A 55 -1.51 7.55 -1.20
C GLN A 55 -2.99 7.28 -1.52
N GLY A 56 -3.80 6.98 -0.51
CA GLY A 56 -5.24 6.76 -0.62
C GLY A 56 -5.76 5.90 0.52
N ASP A 57 -7.04 5.59 0.44
CA ASP A 57 -7.70 4.66 1.36
C ASP A 57 -7.33 3.19 1.06
N PRO A 58 -7.44 2.28 2.05
CA PRO A 58 -7.18 0.86 1.85
C PRO A 58 -7.95 0.27 0.67
N LYS A 59 -7.26 -0.49 -0.17
CA LYS A 59 -7.84 -1.20 -1.33
C LYS A 59 -7.73 -2.71 -1.12
N PRO A 60 -8.72 -3.51 -1.56
CA PRO A 60 -8.58 -4.95 -1.50
C PRO A 60 -7.39 -5.38 -2.36
N ALA A 61 -6.53 -6.24 -1.82
CA ALA A 61 -5.38 -6.79 -2.52
C ALA A 61 -5.14 -8.26 -2.18
N ASP A 62 -4.64 -9.02 -3.15
CA ASP A 62 -3.96 -10.30 -3.00
C ASP A 62 -2.46 -10.13 -3.24
N LEU A 63 -1.65 -10.42 -2.22
CA LEU A 63 -0.18 -10.35 -2.28
C LEU A 63 0.47 -11.74 -2.16
N GLY A 64 -0.28 -12.80 -2.41
CA GLY A 64 0.22 -14.15 -2.52
C GLY A 64 1.22 -14.34 -3.67
N LYS A 65 1.99 -15.44 -3.62
CA LYS A 65 2.96 -15.82 -4.66
C LYS A 65 2.93 -17.34 -4.82
N ASN A 66 3.33 -17.83 -5.99
CA ASN A 66 3.48 -19.28 -6.25
C ASN A 66 2.21 -20.12 -5.98
N GLY A 67 1.03 -19.56 -6.24
CA GLY A 67 -0.25 -20.25 -6.02
C GLY A 67 -0.79 -20.13 -4.59
N GLU A 68 -0.04 -19.50 -3.67
CA GLU A 68 -0.59 -19.06 -2.39
C GLU A 68 -1.34 -17.74 -2.57
N HIS A 69 -2.35 -17.53 -1.72
CA HIS A 69 -3.14 -16.31 -1.65
C HIS A 69 -3.02 -15.65 -0.29
N ILE A 70 -2.80 -14.34 -0.28
CA ILE A 70 -2.77 -13.54 0.94
C ILE A 70 -3.61 -12.31 0.69
N TYR A 71 -4.93 -12.43 0.94
CA TYR A 71 -5.84 -11.30 0.79
C TYR A 71 -5.80 -10.37 2.00
N GLY A 72 -6.09 -9.09 1.75
CA GLY A 72 -6.24 -8.09 2.80
C GLY A 72 -6.50 -6.71 2.20
N TRP A 73 -6.54 -5.70 3.06
CA TRP A 73 -6.69 -4.31 2.69
C TRP A 73 -5.31 -3.66 2.60
N LEU A 74 -4.82 -3.45 1.38
CA LEU A 74 -3.54 -2.81 1.12
C LEU A 74 -3.65 -1.29 1.28
N VAL A 75 -2.81 -0.77 2.18
CA VAL A 75 -2.60 0.67 2.36
C VAL A 75 -1.26 1.04 1.76
N GLU A 76 -1.27 1.89 0.73
CA GLU A 76 -0.06 2.41 0.11
C GLU A 76 0.29 3.78 0.71
N PHE A 77 1.56 3.96 1.07
CA PHE A 77 2.04 5.19 1.69
C PHE A 77 3.49 5.45 1.32
N ARG A 78 3.90 6.71 1.47
CA ARG A 78 5.31 7.08 1.47
C ARG A 78 5.74 7.46 2.88
N VAL A 79 6.92 7.03 3.29
CA VAL A 79 7.46 7.37 4.62
C VAL A 79 8.90 7.83 4.51
N ASN A 80 9.26 8.78 5.36
CA ASN A 80 10.64 9.22 5.58
C ASN A 80 10.88 9.28 7.09
N SER A 81 11.94 8.63 7.58
CA SER A 81 12.31 8.62 9.01
C SER A 81 13.81 8.86 9.15
N ARG A 82 14.26 9.16 10.37
CA ARG A 82 15.67 9.37 10.66
C ARG A 82 16.42 8.05 10.83
N ASN A 83 17.69 8.05 10.47
CA ASN A 83 18.64 6.99 10.77
C ASN A 83 19.28 7.20 12.16
N ARG A 84 20.21 6.29 12.54
CA ARG A 84 20.93 6.36 13.83
C ARG A 84 21.78 7.63 14.02
N PHE A 85 22.04 8.38 12.95
CA PHE A 85 22.79 9.64 12.98
C PHE A 85 21.85 10.86 13.02
N GLY A 86 20.54 10.64 13.17
CA GLY A 86 19.53 11.71 13.24
C GLY A 86 19.19 12.34 11.88
N GLN A 87 19.71 11.80 10.77
CA GLN A 87 19.44 12.31 9.43
C GLN A 87 18.29 11.55 8.77
N TYR A 88 17.44 12.25 8.02
CA TYR A 88 16.41 11.60 7.21
C TYR A 88 17.02 10.77 6.09
N THR A 89 16.52 9.54 5.91
CA THR A 89 17.03 8.59 4.92
C THR A 89 16.53 8.88 3.50
N GLY A 90 15.53 9.74 3.37
CA GLY A 90 14.82 9.99 2.11
C GLY A 90 13.45 9.32 2.12
N LYS A 91 12.54 9.87 1.32
CA LYS A 91 11.15 9.40 1.24
C LYS A 91 11.07 8.16 0.36
N GLN A 92 10.49 7.08 0.90
CA GLN A 92 10.36 5.79 0.21
C GLN A 92 8.89 5.34 0.17
N SER A 93 8.51 4.61 -0.88
CA SER A 93 7.16 4.07 -1.07
C SER A 93 7.06 2.65 -0.50
N HIS A 94 6.02 2.40 0.27
CA HIS A 94 5.76 1.14 0.94
C HIS A 94 4.26 0.81 0.94
N GLY A 95 3.94 -0.43 1.30
CA GLY A 95 2.58 -0.86 1.55
C GLY A 95 2.46 -1.73 2.80
N ALA A 96 1.30 -1.69 3.42
CA ALA A 96 0.90 -2.57 4.51
C ALA A 96 -0.41 -3.26 4.14
N LEU A 97 -0.38 -4.59 4.08
CA LEU A 97 -1.57 -5.41 3.88
C LEU A 97 -2.19 -5.69 5.25
N ILE A 98 -3.39 -5.17 5.46
CA ILE A 98 -4.11 -5.29 6.73
C ILE A 98 -5.20 -6.36 6.62
N ARG A 99 -5.28 -7.25 7.60
CA ARG A 99 -6.44 -8.13 7.81
C ARG A 99 -6.68 -8.24 9.31
N ASP A 100 -7.95 -8.22 9.72
CA ASP A 100 -8.35 -8.37 11.13
C ASP A 100 -7.60 -7.42 12.09
N ASN A 101 -7.51 -6.14 11.69
CA ASN A 101 -6.82 -5.05 12.40
C ASN A 101 -5.31 -5.26 12.64
N GLN A 102 -4.67 -6.14 11.86
CA GLN A 102 -3.23 -6.38 11.94
C GLN A 102 -2.59 -6.25 10.56
N VAL A 103 -1.36 -5.74 10.52
CA VAL A 103 -0.54 -5.81 9.31
C VAL A 103 -0.02 -7.24 9.17
N ILE A 104 -0.49 -7.96 8.17
CA ILE A 104 -0.11 -9.35 7.89
C ILE A 104 1.02 -9.45 6.86
N LYS A 105 1.30 -8.38 6.12
CA LYS A 105 2.40 -8.32 5.15
C LYS A 105 2.81 -6.88 4.82
N GLY A 106 4.12 -6.61 4.77
CA GLY A 106 4.67 -5.36 4.25
C GLY A 106 5.12 -5.48 2.79
N THR A 107 5.07 -4.38 2.03
CA THR A 107 5.68 -4.28 0.69
C THR A 107 6.68 -3.12 0.64
N GLY A 108 7.70 -3.25 -0.21
CA GLY A 108 8.75 -2.22 -0.37
C GLY A 108 9.76 -2.14 0.78
N PHE A 109 9.57 -2.88 1.88
CA PHE A 109 10.59 -3.04 2.91
C PHE A 109 11.61 -4.09 2.47
N GLY A 110 12.90 -3.75 2.54
CA GLY A 110 13.99 -4.70 2.27
C GLY A 110 13.99 -5.76 3.36
N TYR A 111 13.65 -7.01 2.98
CA TYR A 111 13.35 -8.16 3.83
C TYR A 111 11.99 -8.08 4.54
N GLY A 112 11.09 -9.01 4.18
CA GLY A 112 9.85 -9.28 4.90
C GLY A 112 9.84 -10.74 5.34
N HIS A 113 9.79 -10.95 6.65
CA HIS A 113 9.33 -12.20 7.27
C HIS A 113 7.82 -12.33 7.11
#